data_AF-X6N2E4-F1
#
_entry.id   AF-X6N2E4-F1
#
_cell.length_a   1.000
_cell.length_b   1.000
_cell.length_c   1.000
_cell.angle_alpha   90.00
_cell.angle_beta   90.00
_cell.angle_gamma   90.00
#
_symmetry.space_group_name_H-M   'P 1'
#
loop_
_entity.id
_entity.type
_entity.pdbx_description
1 polymer ?
#
loop_
_entity_poly.entity_id
_entity_poly.type
_entity_poly.pdbx_seq_one_letter_code
_entity_poly.pdbx_strand_id
1 'polypeptide(L)'
;MECKGRDWFLQNKVKVICGGTSAWEIEMFRCDHETKLQFEQMNWKGASIHYQDCDVNLKCKSVVLLSQSLIMEERSVLTNEDALHIIADGDVHLAGTCRNHTQLSIHSRCGCLTVEESGVFHNCATASEEAQYAFLKDPFESLHLDDQNHILQFLPNKHFVRLGSFKNMQICGQLTGGNDLNIFDCSQEMHIVQSAQFTCGYVVFRSVQRILFNGNILNERSKCFFRANALLHMQRDGRIECQKADFKSNRIIIDGSSIQSEAISMEGTLAGDQVRIRKHEKWNNPLIEVNTLIVEGTLDTGQDDAIFNVNELVVAMTGRIVGPNIIFQRYTKEEEKKAKAVIRNNGYIGSGGKITTNDLNWIIQENGYVRCKEMQGVCKKFQNVGVIEVSQGVNIQAENILFNEASHLKMNGECEFEAPIIELFSPHLCKLDNKQKLSVKFCAKEYILHSQWHFKPQKNDFNCKFRYMH
;
A
#
# COMPACT_ATOMS: atom_id res chain seq x y z
N MET A 1 4.72 -50.77 -5.01
CA MET A 1 5.94 -50.75 -4.16
C MET A 1 5.75 -51.85 -3.13
N GLU A 2 6.54 -52.93 -3.21
CA GLU A 2 6.50 -54.03 -2.25
C GLU A 2 7.72 -53.88 -1.33
N CYS A 3 7.52 -53.41 -0.10
CA CYS A 3 8.57 -53.35 0.91
C CYS A 3 8.54 -54.64 1.74
N LYS A 4 9.61 -55.44 1.65
CA LYS A 4 9.91 -56.55 2.58
C LYS A 4 11.13 -56.17 3.40
N GLY A 5 10.92 -55.89 4.68
CA GLY A 5 11.98 -55.57 5.65
C GLY A 5 11.37 -54.89 6.86
N ARG A 6 11.60 -55.45 8.05
CA ARG A 6 10.89 -55.14 9.31
C ARG A 6 11.14 -53.70 9.76
N ASP A 7 10.09 -53.12 10.33
CA ASP A 7 9.97 -51.80 10.99
C ASP A 7 9.61 -50.59 10.11
N TRP A 8 8.72 -50.81 9.13
CA TRP A 8 7.96 -49.76 8.47
C TRP A 8 6.48 -50.12 8.48
N PHE A 9 5.62 -49.29 9.10
CA PHE A 9 4.17 -49.38 8.95
C PHE A 9 3.67 -48.19 8.15
N LEU A 10 3.63 -48.32 6.82
CA LEU A 10 2.68 -47.58 6.01
C LEU A 10 1.31 -48.24 6.25
N GLN A 11 0.60 -47.82 7.31
CA GLN A 11 -0.67 -48.42 7.62
C GLN A 11 -1.74 -47.84 6.68
N ASN A 12 -1.90 -48.47 5.51
CA ASN A 12 -3.12 -48.35 4.70
C ASN A 12 -4.31 -48.84 5.54
N LYS A 13 -4.97 -47.94 6.27
CA LYS A 13 -6.30 -48.10 6.86
C LYS A 13 -6.97 -46.76 6.57
N VAL A 14 -8.04 -46.63 5.77
CA VAL A 14 -9.24 -47.45 5.64
C VAL A 14 -9.75 -47.33 4.20
N LYS A 15 -10.13 -48.45 3.56
CA LYS A 15 -10.98 -48.41 2.35
C LYS A 15 -12.44 -48.25 2.79
N VAL A 16 -12.94 -47.02 2.91
CA VAL A 16 -14.39 -46.81 3.04
C VAL A 16 -14.99 -46.88 1.63
N ILE A 17 -15.72 -47.97 1.34
CA ILE A 17 -16.52 -48.08 0.13
C ILE A 17 -17.89 -47.49 0.43
N CYS A 18 -18.12 -46.24 0.02
CA CYS A 18 -19.46 -45.68 -0.07
C CYS A 18 -19.77 -45.40 -1.56
N GLY A 19 -20.65 -46.21 -2.16
CA GLY A 19 -21.28 -45.87 -3.45
C GLY A 19 -20.45 -46.00 -4.73
N GLY A 20 -19.26 -46.62 -4.70
CA GLY A 20 -18.50 -46.96 -5.92
C GLY A 20 -17.25 -46.11 -6.21
N THR A 21 -16.93 -45.12 -5.37
CA THR A 21 -15.66 -44.38 -5.38
C THR A 21 -14.76 -44.86 -4.24
N SER A 22 -13.50 -45.19 -4.55
CA SER A 22 -12.48 -45.57 -3.55
C SER A 22 -11.65 -44.35 -3.14
N ALA A 23 -11.78 -43.91 -1.89
CA ALA A 23 -10.89 -42.94 -1.27
C ALA A 23 -9.73 -43.66 -0.55
N TRP A 24 -8.50 -43.15 -0.70
CA TRP A 24 -7.31 -43.64 0.01
C TRP A 24 -6.84 -42.57 1.00
N GLU A 25 -7.13 -42.74 2.28
CA GLU A 25 -6.56 -41.88 3.33
C GLU A 25 -5.19 -42.44 3.75
N ILE A 26 -4.16 -41.60 3.76
CA ILE A 26 -2.83 -41.97 4.26
C ILE A 26 -2.55 -41.14 5.50
N GLU A 27 -2.72 -41.78 6.67
CA GLU A 27 -2.29 -41.24 7.95
C GLU A 27 -0.86 -41.73 8.23
N MET A 28 0.09 -40.81 8.34
CA MET A 28 1.47 -41.14 8.74
C MET A 28 1.60 -40.96 10.26
N PHE A 29 1.34 -42.01 11.03
CA PHE A 29 1.58 -42.00 12.48
C PHE A 29 3.01 -42.40 12.83
N ARG A 30 3.62 -41.61 13.72
CA ARG A 30 4.80 -41.87 14.55
C ARG A 30 5.63 -43.11 14.15
N CYS A 31 6.69 -42.85 13.40
CA CYS A 31 7.93 -43.63 13.45
C CYS A 31 9.01 -42.72 14.06
N ASP A 32 9.53 -43.17 15.18
CA ASP A 32 10.63 -42.66 16.01
C ASP A 32 11.60 -41.67 15.35
N HIS A 33 11.59 -40.45 15.89
CA HIS A 33 12.52 -39.29 15.85
C HIS A 33 13.30 -38.88 14.59
N GLU A 34 13.34 -39.65 13.50
CA GLU A 34 13.91 -39.18 12.23
C GLU A 34 13.52 -40.11 11.07
N THR A 35 12.50 -39.76 10.27
CA THR A 35 12.19 -40.52 9.05
C THR A 35 12.97 -39.95 7.87
N LYS A 36 13.98 -40.69 7.39
CA LYS A 36 14.75 -40.37 6.18
C LYS A 36 14.26 -41.21 5.01
N LEU A 37 13.77 -40.53 3.97
CA LEU A 37 13.28 -41.13 2.75
C LEU A 37 14.12 -40.65 1.56
N GLN A 38 14.82 -41.56 0.89
CA GLN A 38 15.66 -41.23 -0.27
C GLN A 38 15.05 -41.84 -1.54
N PHE A 39 14.66 -40.97 -2.48
CA PHE A 39 14.12 -41.36 -3.78
C PHE A 39 14.67 -40.41 -4.86
N GLU A 40 14.85 -40.88 -6.10
CA GLU A 40 15.30 -39.99 -7.19
C GLU A 40 14.19 -39.02 -7.64
N GLN A 41 12.95 -39.53 -7.73
CA GLN A 41 11.71 -38.78 -8.01
C GLN A 41 10.54 -39.45 -7.29
N MET A 42 9.57 -38.65 -6.82
CA MET A 42 8.40 -39.15 -6.08
C MET A 42 7.12 -38.43 -6.50
N ASN A 43 6.13 -39.20 -6.97
CA ASN A 43 4.76 -38.74 -7.25
C ASN A 43 3.80 -39.53 -6.37
N TRP A 44 3.10 -38.85 -5.45
CA TRP A 44 2.10 -39.46 -4.58
C TRP A 44 0.70 -38.93 -4.86
N LYS A 45 -0.29 -39.81 -4.84
CA LYS A 45 -1.71 -39.48 -5.00
C LYS A 45 -2.51 -40.14 -3.89
N GLY A 46 -3.09 -39.34 -3.00
CA GLY A 46 -3.95 -39.79 -1.91
C GLY A 46 -5.25 -38.98 -1.85
N ALA A 47 -6.24 -39.48 -1.11
CA ALA A 47 -7.43 -38.69 -0.75
C ALA A 47 -7.05 -37.66 0.32
N SER A 48 -6.46 -38.04 1.45
CA SER A 48 -6.01 -37.04 2.45
C SER A 48 -4.63 -37.38 2.96
N ILE A 49 -3.82 -36.35 3.20
CA ILE A 49 -2.48 -36.46 3.76
C ILE A 49 -2.46 -35.73 5.09
N HIS A 50 -2.17 -36.46 6.17
CA HIS A 50 -2.07 -35.91 7.53
C HIS A 50 -0.67 -36.20 8.09
N TYR A 51 0.09 -35.13 8.34
CA TYR A 51 1.38 -35.15 9.00
C TYR A 51 1.21 -34.81 10.48
N GLN A 52 1.26 -35.82 11.35
CA GLN A 52 1.11 -35.68 12.79
C GLN A 52 2.37 -36.13 13.53
N ASP A 53 2.92 -35.22 14.35
CA ASP A 53 4.06 -35.45 15.25
C ASP A 53 5.23 -36.22 14.58
N CYS A 54 5.59 -35.84 13.35
CA CYS A 54 6.60 -36.56 12.57
C CYS A 54 7.59 -35.66 11.81
N ASP A 55 8.84 -36.10 11.78
CA ASP A 55 9.92 -35.46 11.01
C ASP A 55 10.19 -36.26 9.74
N VAL A 56 9.78 -35.70 8.60
CA VAL A 56 9.95 -36.30 7.27
C VAL A 56 11.01 -35.54 6.49
N ASN A 57 12.15 -36.20 6.29
CA ASN A 57 13.27 -35.70 5.51
C ASN A 57 13.29 -36.42 4.16
N LEU A 58 12.89 -35.71 3.10
CA LEU A 58 12.93 -36.16 1.72
C LEU A 58 14.25 -35.74 1.06
N LYS A 59 14.96 -36.71 0.49
CA LYS A 59 16.16 -36.45 -0.33
C LYS A 59 15.84 -36.78 -1.78
N CYS A 60 15.09 -35.89 -2.42
CA CYS A 60 14.61 -36.05 -3.79
C CYS A 60 14.84 -34.76 -4.58
N LYS A 61 15.19 -34.89 -5.87
CA LYS A 61 15.30 -33.71 -6.78
C LYS A 61 13.96 -32.98 -6.92
N SER A 62 12.86 -33.73 -6.92
CA SER A 62 11.52 -33.17 -6.96
C SER A 62 10.52 -34.13 -6.33
N VAL A 63 9.61 -33.58 -5.53
CA VAL A 63 8.49 -34.29 -4.92
C VAL A 63 7.19 -33.59 -5.30
N VAL A 64 6.22 -34.34 -5.81
CA VAL A 64 4.86 -33.86 -6.06
C VAL A 64 3.87 -34.67 -5.23
N LEU A 65 3.20 -34.00 -4.29
CA LEU A 65 2.15 -34.56 -3.46
C LEU A 65 0.78 -34.08 -3.96
N LEU A 66 -0.05 -35.00 -4.46
CA LEU A 66 -1.42 -34.74 -4.88
C LEU A 66 -2.40 -35.29 -3.83
N SER A 67 -3.26 -34.43 -3.29
CA SER A 67 -4.22 -34.79 -2.24
C SER A 67 -5.59 -34.14 -2.46
N GLN A 68 -6.64 -34.66 -1.81
CA GLN A 68 -7.91 -33.95 -1.59
C GLN A 68 -7.77 -32.94 -0.44
N SER A 69 -6.98 -33.23 0.59
CA SER A 69 -6.65 -32.27 1.65
C SER A 69 -5.28 -32.55 2.25
N LEU A 70 -4.67 -31.50 2.82
CA LEU A 70 -3.42 -31.61 3.55
C LEU A 70 -3.57 -31.00 4.94
N ILE A 71 -3.21 -31.77 5.97
CA ILE A 71 -3.14 -31.29 7.35
C ILE A 71 -1.74 -31.59 7.88
N MET A 72 -1.09 -30.57 8.44
CA MET A 72 0.22 -30.70 9.08
C MET A 72 0.17 -30.09 10.47
N GLU A 73 0.42 -30.90 11.50
CA GLU A 73 0.35 -30.49 12.91
C GLU A 73 1.62 -29.78 13.39
N GLU A 74 1.53 -29.15 14.56
CA GLU A 74 2.51 -28.20 15.10
C GLU A 74 3.94 -28.75 15.21
N ARG A 75 4.07 -30.04 15.53
CA ARG A 75 5.37 -30.70 15.75
C ARG A 75 5.89 -31.43 14.51
N SER A 76 5.19 -31.32 13.39
CA SER A 76 5.59 -31.98 12.17
C SER A 76 6.64 -31.15 11.42
N VAL A 77 7.67 -31.80 10.90
CA VAL A 77 8.69 -31.17 10.07
C VAL A 77 8.72 -31.84 8.70
N LEU A 78 8.58 -31.04 7.65
CA LEU A 78 8.71 -31.50 6.27
C LEU A 78 9.89 -30.79 5.61
N THR A 79 10.94 -31.55 5.30
CA THR A 79 12.13 -31.02 4.63
C THR A 79 12.36 -31.71 3.30
N ASN A 80 12.67 -30.95 2.25
CA ASN A 80 13.23 -31.50 1.01
C ASN A 80 14.55 -30.79 0.63
N GLU A 81 15.49 -31.56 0.07
CA GLU A 81 16.80 -31.06 -0.38
C GLU A 81 16.74 -30.20 -1.64
N ASP A 82 15.66 -30.30 -2.42
CA ASP A 82 15.48 -29.58 -3.68
C ASP A 82 14.03 -29.09 -3.78
N ALA A 83 13.26 -29.45 -4.80
CA ALA A 83 11.90 -28.95 -5.01
C ALA A 83 10.80 -29.77 -4.32
N LEU A 84 9.94 -29.12 -3.54
CA LEU A 84 8.75 -29.72 -2.92
C LEU A 84 7.48 -29.02 -3.42
N HIS A 85 6.59 -29.79 -4.06
CA HIS A 85 5.29 -29.33 -4.53
C HIS A 85 4.19 -30.10 -3.83
N ILE A 86 3.24 -29.37 -3.25
CA ILE A 86 2.05 -29.93 -2.64
C ILE A 86 0.83 -29.29 -3.29
N ILE A 87 -0.05 -30.12 -3.84
CA ILE A 87 -1.28 -29.70 -4.51
C ILE A 87 -2.43 -30.46 -3.86
N ALA A 88 -3.35 -29.73 -3.24
CA ALA A 88 -4.56 -30.25 -2.63
C ALA A 88 -5.80 -29.77 -3.41
N ASP A 89 -6.81 -30.61 -3.59
CA ASP A 89 -8.10 -30.21 -4.16
C ASP A 89 -8.95 -29.39 -3.19
N GLY A 90 -8.90 -29.72 -1.91
CA GLY A 90 -9.61 -29.10 -0.81
C GLY A 90 -8.65 -28.35 0.11
N ASP A 91 -8.99 -28.31 1.39
CA ASP A 91 -8.34 -27.43 2.34
C ASP A 91 -6.91 -27.88 2.69
N VAL A 92 -6.06 -26.88 2.95
CA VAL A 92 -4.66 -27.05 3.37
C VAL A 92 -4.48 -26.34 4.71
N HIS A 93 -4.09 -27.08 5.74
CA HIS A 93 -3.81 -26.58 7.08
C HIS A 93 -2.37 -26.89 7.48
N LEU A 94 -1.60 -25.86 7.83
CA LEU A 94 -0.16 -25.95 8.03
C LEU A 94 0.23 -25.33 9.38
N ALA A 95 0.48 -26.18 10.37
CA ALA A 95 0.87 -25.78 11.72
C ALA A 95 2.33 -26.13 12.06
N GLY A 96 2.99 -27.01 11.31
CA GLY A 96 4.39 -27.39 11.57
C GLY A 96 5.44 -26.59 10.79
N THR A 97 6.65 -27.14 10.69
CA THR A 97 7.77 -26.52 9.95
C THR A 97 7.97 -27.13 8.56
N CYS A 98 7.96 -26.29 7.53
CA CYS A 98 8.36 -26.66 6.17
C CYS A 98 9.72 -26.02 5.84
N ARG A 99 10.71 -26.83 5.45
CA ARG A 99 12.04 -26.36 5.04
C ARG A 99 12.34 -26.79 3.61
N ASN A 100 12.84 -25.86 2.81
CA ASN A 100 13.32 -26.15 1.47
C ASN A 100 14.66 -25.46 1.20
N HIS A 101 15.43 -26.04 0.28
CA HIS A 101 16.72 -25.48 -0.15
C HIS A 101 16.62 -24.77 -1.50
N THR A 102 15.68 -25.16 -2.36
CA THR A 102 15.54 -24.60 -3.71
C THR A 102 14.14 -24.11 -4.02
N GLN A 103 13.10 -24.91 -3.79
CA GLN A 103 11.74 -24.51 -4.11
C GLN A 103 10.71 -25.18 -3.19
N LEU A 104 9.76 -24.38 -2.71
CA LEU A 104 8.53 -24.86 -2.08
C LEU A 104 7.32 -24.28 -2.80
N SER A 105 6.35 -25.11 -3.15
CA SER A 105 5.08 -24.66 -3.72
C SER A 105 3.93 -25.42 -3.09
N ILE A 106 3.01 -24.73 -2.41
CA ILE A 106 1.84 -25.34 -1.79
C ILE A 106 0.58 -24.67 -2.36
N HIS A 107 -0.32 -25.47 -2.91
CA HIS A 107 -1.51 -24.99 -3.62
C HIS A 107 -2.77 -25.73 -3.16
N SER A 108 -3.80 -24.98 -2.78
CA SER A 108 -5.17 -25.47 -2.65
C SER A 108 -6.00 -25.07 -3.88
N ARG A 109 -6.47 -26.05 -4.67
CA ARG A 109 -7.16 -25.83 -5.96
C ARG A 109 -8.61 -25.39 -5.82
N CYS A 110 -9.34 -25.90 -4.83
CA CYS A 110 -10.75 -25.57 -4.61
C CYS A 110 -11.06 -25.26 -3.13
N GLY A 111 -10.05 -25.29 -2.25
CA GLY A 111 -10.17 -25.07 -0.81
C GLY A 111 -9.46 -23.81 -0.32
N CYS A 112 -9.45 -23.66 1.00
CA CYS A 112 -8.72 -22.63 1.70
C CYS A 112 -7.29 -23.08 2.04
N LEU A 113 -6.38 -22.11 2.20
CA LEU A 113 -5.04 -22.36 2.73
C LEU A 113 -4.89 -21.61 4.05
N THR A 114 -4.57 -22.34 5.11
CA THR A 114 -4.35 -21.78 6.45
C THR A 114 -2.94 -22.13 6.92
N VAL A 115 -2.17 -21.10 7.26
CA VAL A 115 -0.91 -21.23 8.01
C VAL A 115 -1.19 -20.84 9.44
N GLU A 116 -1.16 -21.81 10.35
CA GLU A 116 -1.40 -21.59 11.78
C GLU A 116 -0.24 -20.83 12.42
N GLU A 117 -0.42 -20.33 13.65
CA GLU A 117 0.58 -19.53 14.37
C GLU A 117 1.92 -20.26 14.55
N SER A 118 1.88 -21.57 14.79
CA SER A 118 3.06 -22.42 14.91
C SER A 118 3.69 -22.77 13.56
N GLY A 119 3.00 -22.48 12.45
CA GLY A 119 3.46 -22.78 11.10
C GLY A 119 4.70 -21.97 10.74
N VAL A 120 5.78 -22.63 10.31
CA VAL A 120 7.04 -21.96 9.93
C VAL A 120 7.49 -22.42 8.55
N PHE A 121 7.69 -21.46 7.64
CA PHE A 121 8.39 -21.71 6.38
C PHE A 121 9.79 -21.15 6.47
N HIS A 122 10.78 -22.00 6.26
CA HIS A 122 12.17 -21.59 6.16
C HIS A 122 12.67 -21.82 4.73
N ASN A 123 13.00 -20.71 4.07
CA ASN A 123 13.60 -20.76 2.74
C ASN A 123 15.10 -20.49 2.84
N CYS A 124 15.92 -21.52 2.64
CA CYS A 124 17.39 -21.41 2.66
C CYS A 124 17.97 -20.82 1.37
N ALA A 125 17.11 -20.47 0.43
CA ALA A 125 17.44 -20.24 -0.96
C ALA A 125 17.71 -18.75 -1.24
N THR A 126 18.90 -18.39 -1.74
CA THR A 126 19.23 -16.99 -2.06
C THR A 126 18.71 -16.60 -3.44
N ALA A 127 17.75 -15.68 -3.53
CA ALA A 127 17.35 -15.11 -4.82
C ALA A 127 18.44 -14.19 -5.36
N SER A 128 18.73 -14.29 -6.67
CA SER A 128 19.66 -13.38 -7.35
C SER A 128 18.99 -12.05 -7.72
N GLU A 129 19.73 -10.95 -7.69
CA GLU A 129 19.24 -9.59 -8.01
C GLU A 129 18.54 -9.45 -9.37
N GLU A 130 18.97 -10.20 -10.38
CA GLU A 130 18.42 -10.13 -11.74
C GLU A 130 17.02 -10.75 -11.89
N ALA A 131 16.59 -11.60 -10.95
CA ALA A 131 15.26 -12.21 -10.93
C ALA A 131 14.18 -11.25 -10.38
N GLN A 132 14.60 -10.10 -9.82
CA GLN A 132 13.75 -9.23 -9.00
C GLN A 132 12.79 -8.32 -9.78
N TYR A 133 12.91 -8.25 -11.11
CA TYR A 133 12.08 -7.39 -11.97
C TYR A 133 11.40 -8.10 -13.13
N ALA A 134 11.83 -9.31 -13.49
CA ALA A 134 11.27 -10.05 -14.63
C ALA A 134 9.84 -10.57 -14.37
N PHE A 135 9.44 -10.78 -13.11
CA PHE A 135 8.14 -11.36 -12.74
C PHE A 135 6.98 -10.36 -12.57
N LEU A 136 7.23 -9.06 -12.80
CA LEU A 136 6.19 -8.02 -12.83
C LEU A 136 5.60 -7.81 -14.23
N LYS A 137 6.22 -8.34 -15.29
CA LYS A 137 5.54 -8.61 -16.57
C LYS A 137 4.89 -9.98 -16.48
N ASP A 138 3.63 -10.04 -16.87
CA ASP A 138 2.69 -11.10 -16.57
C ASP A 138 3.22 -12.51 -16.88
N PRO A 139 3.50 -13.38 -15.89
CA PRO A 139 3.80 -14.78 -16.14
C PRO A 139 2.52 -15.61 -16.38
N PHE A 140 1.32 -15.02 -16.29
CA PHE A 140 0.06 -15.76 -16.37
C PHE A 140 -0.51 -15.98 -17.77
N GLU A 141 0.10 -15.45 -18.84
CA GLU A 141 -0.28 -15.93 -20.18
C GLU A 141 0.07 -17.41 -20.40
N SER A 142 0.79 -18.06 -19.48
CA SER A 142 1.21 -19.46 -19.64
C SER A 142 0.81 -20.43 -18.51
N LEU A 143 -0.01 -19.99 -17.54
CA LEU A 143 -0.58 -20.88 -16.51
C LEU A 143 -2.00 -21.33 -16.90
N HIS A 144 -2.13 -21.86 -18.13
CA HIS A 144 -3.24 -22.74 -18.47
C HIS A 144 -2.99 -24.10 -17.81
N LEU A 145 -3.65 -24.34 -16.66
CA LEU A 145 -3.88 -25.69 -16.17
C LEU A 145 -4.98 -26.28 -17.05
N ASP A 146 -4.59 -26.98 -18.11
CA ASP A 146 -5.53 -27.83 -18.83
C ASP A 146 -5.92 -28.99 -17.91
N ASP A 147 -7.20 -29.38 -17.93
CA ASP A 147 -7.85 -30.34 -17.01
C ASP A 147 -7.24 -31.76 -17.07
N GLN A 148 -6.22 -31.96 -17.91
CA GLN A 148 -5.57 -33.23 -18.18
C GLN A 148 -4.06 -33.11 -17.97
N ASN A 149 -3.65 -33.30 -16.70
CA ASN A 149 -2.32 -33.79 -16.33
C ASN A 149 -1.12 -33.22 -17.12
N HIS A 150 -0.74 -31.94 -17.06
CA HIS A 150 0.67 -31.58 -17.30
C HIS A 150 1.06 -30.22 -16.67
N ILE A 151 2.04 -30.30 -15.76
CA ILE A 151 3.20 -29.40 -15.66
C ILE A 151 2.86 -27.92 -15.40
N LEU A 152 2.94 -27.55 -14.12
CA LEU A 152 3.44 -26.22 -13.73
C LEU A 152 4.60 -25.88 -14.68
N GLN A 153 4.46 -24.87 -15.54
CA GLN A 153 5.62 -24.38 -16.29
C GLN A 153 6.68 -24.00 -15.25
N PHE A 154 7.66 -24.88 -15.08
CA PHE A 154 8.77 -24.71 -14.18
C PHE A 154 9.53 -23.50 -14.71
N LEU A 155 9.46 -22.40 -13.97
CA LEU A 155 10.28 -21.25 -14.26
C LEU A 155 11.73 -21.74 -14.24
N PRO A 156 12.47 -21.64 -15.36
CA PRO A 156 13.86 -22.02 -15.38
C PRO A 156 14.58 -20.92 -14.60
N ASN A 157 14.70 -21.10 -13.29
CA ASN A 157 15.56 -20.41 -12.30
C ASN A 157 14.85 -20.10 -10.95
N LYS A 158 15.43 -20.65 -9.88
CA LYS A 158 15.74 -20.04 -8.55
C LYS A 158 14.66 -19.94 -7.46
N HIS A 159 14.95 -20.61 -6.33
CA HIS A 159 14.95 -20.10 -4.95
C HIS A 159 13.71 -19.30 -4.49
N PHE A 160 12.55 -19.97 -4.37
CA PHE A 160 11.30 -19.34 -3.89
C PHE A 160 10.39 -20.25 -3.05
N VAL A 161 9.53 -19.60 -2.25
CA VAL A 161 8.34 -20.19 -1.63
C VAL A 161 7.11 -19.61 -2.33
N ARG A 162 6.18 -20.46 -2.76
CA ARG A 162 4.90 -20.05 -3.33
C ARG A 162 3.76 -20.70 -2.57
N LEU A 163 2.86 -19.89 -2.02
CA LEU A 163 1.61 -20.35 -1.41
C LEU A 163 0.43 -19.89 -2.27
N GLY A 164 -0.47 -20.81 -2.57
CA GLY A 164 -1.59 -20.58 -3.49
C GLY A 164 -2.91 -21.10 -2.93
N SER A 165 -3.99 -20.32 -3.07
CA SER A 165 -5.35 -20.78 -2.83
C SER A 165 -6.33 -20.24 -3.86
N PHE A 166 -7.29 -21.06 -4.29
CA PHE A 166 -8.40 -20.59 -5.11
C PHE A 166 -9.53 -19.94 -4.29
N LYS A 167 -9.65 -20.20 -2.99
CA LYS A 167 -10.64 -19.52 -2.13
C LYS A 167 -9.96 -18.46 -1.28
N ASN A 168 -9.94 -18.67 0.03
CA ASN A 168 -9.39 -17.76 1.02
C ASN A 168 -8.05 -18.29 1.52
N MET A 169 -7.19 -17.35 1.89
CA MET A 169 -5.92 -17.64 2.52
C MET A 169 -5.84 -16.93 3.86
N GLN A 170 -5.47 -17.66 4.91
CA GLN A 170 -5.18 -17.11 6.23
C GLN A 170 -3.74 -17.42 6.63
N ILE A 171 -3.01 -16.40 7.05
CA ILE A 171 -1.60 -16.52 7.47
C ILE A 171 -1.47 -15.97 8.88
N CYS A 172 -1.14 -16.86 9.82
CA CYS A 172 -0.87 -16.57 11.22
C CYS A 172 0.58 -16.86 11.62
N GLY A 173 1.27 -17.72 10.86
CA GLY A 173 2.62 -18.19 11.16
C GLY A 173 3.77 -17.34 10.63
N GLN A 174 4.96 -17.94 10.57
CA GLN A 174 6.20 -17.26 10.25
C GLN A 174 6.77 -17.67 8.90
N LEU A 175 7.29 -16.69 8.16
CA LEU A 175 8.11 -16.91 6.97
C LEU A 175 9.48 -16.28 7.17
N THR A 176 10.50 -17.12 7.11
CA THR A 176 11.89 -16.74 7.40
C THR A 176 12.80 -17.16 6.25
N GLY A 177 13.79 -16.33 5.96
CA GLY A 177 14.77 -16.53 4.90
C GLY A 177 15.60 -15.26 4.71
N GLY A 178 16.77 -15.38 4.10
CA GLY A 178 17.68 -14.24 3.93
C GLY A 178 17.25 -13.33 2.76
N ASN A 179 17.49 -13.81 1.54
CA ASN A 179 17.22 -13.11 0.28
C ASN A 179 16.20 -13.89 -0.57
N ASP A 180 15.29 -14.59 0.07
CA ASP A 180 14.32 -15.46 -0.57
C ASP A 180 13.13 -14.72 -1.18
N LEU A 181 12.57 -15.28 -2.26
CA LEU A 181 11.33 -14.80 -2.87
C LEU A 181 10.12 -15.57 -2.33
N ASN A 182 9.17 -14.86 -1.75
CA ASN A 182 7.91 -15.41 -1.26
C ASN A 182 6.75 -14.85 -2.08
N ILE A 183 5.98 -15.74 -2.69
CA ILE A 183 4.85 -15.39 -3.56
C ILE A 183 3.58 -15.95 -2.94
N PHE A 184 2.59 -15.10 -2.77
CA PHE A 184 1.26 -15.47 -2.29
C PHE A 184 0.24 -15.16 -3.36
N ASP A 185 -0.45 -16.20 -3.82
CA ASP A 185 -1.56 -16.10 -4.78
C ASP A 185 -2.86 -16.55 -4.09
N CYS A 186 -3.88 -15.73 -4.13
CA CYS A 186 -5.20 -16.06 -3.58
C CYS A 186 -6.26 -15.50 -4.52
N SER A 187 -7.31 -16.23 -4.90
CA SER A 187 -8.30 -15.66 -5.85
C SER A 187 -9.31 -14.72 -5.18
N GLN A 188 -9.62 -14.94 -3.89
CA GLN A 188 -10.60 -14.17 -3.13
C GLN A 188 -9.91 -13.32 -2.06
N GLU A 189 -10.07 -13.70 -0.79
CA GLU A 189 -9.60 -12.92 0.35
C GLU A 189 -8.33 -13.51 0.96
N MET A 190 -7.39 -12.63 1.30
CA MET A 190 -6.20 -12.97 2.05
C MET A 190 -6.20 -12.21 3.38
N HIS A 191 -6.12 -12.96 4.47
CA HIS A 191 -6.12 -12.45 5.84
C HIS A 191 -4.76 -12.75 6.47
N ILE A 192 -3.96 -11.71 6.67
CA ILE A 192 -2.66 -11.80 7.33
C ILE A 192 -2.84 -11.23 8.72
N VAL A 193 -2.84 -12.07 9.74
CA VAL A 193 -3.16 -11.65 11.11
C VAL A 193 -1.93 -11.11 11.83
N GLN A 194 -2.13 -10.52 13.01
CA GLN A 194 -1.09 -9.84 13.79
C GLN A 194 0.09 -10.72 14.18
N SER A 195 -0.16 -12.00 14.43
CA SER A 195 0.89 -12.96 14.77
C SER A 195 1.81 -13.28 13.60
N ALA A 196 1.38 -13.01 12.35
CA ALA A 196 2.15 -13.35 11.17
C ALA A 196 3.43 -12.50 11.08
N GLN A 197 4.56 -13.16 10.85
CA GLN A 197 5.87 -12.52 10.80
C GLN A 197 6.64 -12.94 9.55
N PHE A 198 7.08 -11.95 8.78
CA PHE A 198 7.87 -12.12 7.56
C PHE A 198 9.22 -11.43 7.76
N THR A 199 10.30 -12.20 7.80
CA THR A 199 11.68 -11.67 7.88
C THR A 199 12.48 -11.92 6.61
N CYS A 200 11.79 -12.36 5.55
CA CYS A 200 12.34 -12.72 4.25
C CYS A 200 12.71 -11.53 3.36
N GLY A 201 13.49 -11.81 2.32
CA GLY A 201 14.03 -10.80 1.41
C GLY A 201 13.01 -10.17 0.46
N TYR A 202 12.09 -10.95 -0.11
CA TYR A 202 11.10 -10.44 -1.05
C TYR A 202 9.73 -11.04 -0.76
N VAL A 203 8.72 -10.19 -0.64
CA VAL A 203 7.33 -10.59 -0.35
C VAL A 203 6.41 -10.04 -1.43
N VAL A 204 5.72 -10.94 -2.14
CA VAL A 204 4.86 -10.60 -3.28
C VAL A 204 3.47 -11.18 -3.05
N PHE A 205 2.48 -10.31 -2.87
CA PHE A 205 1.07 -10.67 -2.85
C PHE A 205 0.46 -10.36 -4.22
N ARG A 206 -0.04 -11.38 -4.93
CA ARG A 206 -0.45 -11.27 -6.33
C ARG A 206 -1.81 -11.93 -6.57
N SER A 207 -2.54 -11.37 -7.53
CA SER A 207 -3.84 -11.88 -8.00
C SER A 207 -4.92 -11.95 -6.91
N VAL A 208 -4.75 -11.23 -5.80
CA VAL A 208 -5.68 -11.23 -4.67
C VAL A 208 -6.85 -10.30 -4.93
N GLN A 209 -8.09 -10.73 -4.71
CA GLN A 209 -9.21 -9.80 -4.80
C GLN A 209 -9.17 -8.78 -3.66
N ARG A 210 -9.00 -9.26 -2.42
CA ARG A 210 -8.93 -8.42 -1.21
C ARG A 210 -7.82 -8.89 -0.27
N ILE A 211 -6.95 -7.97 0.17
CA ILE A 211 -5.93 -8.23 1.17
C ILE A 211 -6.30 -7.46 2.44
N LEU A 212 -6.46 -8.17 3.55
CA LEU A 212 -6.53 -7.59 4.90
C LEU A 212 -5.21 -7.91 5.60
N PHE A 213 -4.41 -6.87 5.86
CA PHE A 213 -3.07 -7.01 6.39
C PHE A 213 -2.99 -6.42 7.80
N ASN A 214 -2.70 -7.27 8.77
CA ASN A 214 -2.43 -6.92 10.16
C ASN A 214 -1.08 -7.47 10.67
N GLY A 215 -0.31 -8.17 9.84
CA GLY A 215 0.95 -8.82 10.24
C GLY A 215 2.18 -7.91 10.26
N ASN A 216 3.35 -8.52 10.38
CA ASN A 216 4.63 -7.84 10.51
C ASN A 216 5.61 -8.26 9.42
N ILE A 217 5.98 -7.34 8.52
CA ILE A 217 7.14 -7.52 7.62
C ILE A 217 8.31 -6.74 8.20
N LEU A 218 9.38 -7.44 8.61
CA LEU A 218 10.50 -6.88 9.36
C LEU A 218 11.84 -7.27 8.71
N ASN A 219 12.19 -6.60 7.62
CA ASN A 219 13.51 -6.77 6.99
C ASN A 219 13.85 -5.52 6.18
N GLU A 220 14.77 -4.69 6.69
CA GLU A 220 15.16 -3.40 6.08
C GLU A 220 15.75 -3.53 4.66
N ARG A 221 16.24 -4.71 4.27
CA ARG A 221 16.73 -4.97 2.90
C ARG A 221 15.64 -5.51 1.99
N SER A 222 14.46 -5.81 2.53
CA SER A 222 13.41 -6.48 1.79
C SER A 222 12.70 -5.54 0.81
N LYS A 223 12.08 -6.13 -0.21
CA LYS A 223 11.13 -5.42 -1.06
C LYS A 223 9.77 -6.11 -1.00
N CYS A 224 8.72 -5.33 -0.81
CA CYS A 224 7.36 -5.80 -0.67
C CYS A 224 6.50 -5.29 -1.83
N PHE A 225 5.72 -6.18 -2.43
CA PHE A 225 4.80 -5.86 -3.49
C PHE A 225 3.41 -6.39 -3.13
N PHE A 226 2.44 -5.48 -3.02
CA PHE A 226 1.05 -5.79 -2.76
C PHE A 226 0.23 -5.49 -4.00
N ARG A 227 -0.40 -6.51 -4.60
CA ARG A 227 -1.35 -6.33 -5.70
C ARG A 227 -2.69 -6.95 -5.35
N ALA A 228 -3.65 -6.09 -5.05
CA ALA A 228 -5.04 -6.46 -4.81
C ALA A 228 -5.95 -5.88 -5.89
N ASN A 229 -6.84 -6.68 -6.48
CA ASN A 229 -7.70 -6.25 -7.58
C ASN A 229 -8.82 -5.29 -7.11
N ALA A 230 -9.29 -5.40 -5.87
CA ALA A 230 -10.38 -4.57 -5.36
C ALA A 230 -9.99 -3.75 -4.12
N LEU A 231 -9.38 -4.38 -3.11
CA LEU A 231 -9.08 -3.74 -1.84
C LEU A 231 -7.77 -4.23 -1.24
N LEU A 232 -6.91 -3.31 -0.86
CA LEU A 232 -5.85 -3.54 0.12
C LEU A 232 -6.20 -2.76 1.40
N HIS A 233 -6.31 -3.43 2.54
CA HIS A 233 -6.58 -2.80 3.82
C HIS A 233 -5.45 -3.11 4.80
N MET A 234 -4.63 -2.10 5.07
CA MET A 234 -3.61 -2.09 6.11
C MET A 234 -4.28 -1.71 7.43
N GLN A 235 -4.38 -2.68 8.34
CA GLN A 235 -5.05 -2.56 9.63
C GLN A 235 -4.09 -2.02 10.70
N ARG A 236 -4.67 -1.59 11.84
CA ARG A 236 -3.99 -0.79 12.88
C ARG A 236 -2.71 -1.38 13.44
N ASP A 237 -2.65 -2.70 13.57
CA ASP A 237 -1.49 -3.36 14.18
C ASP A 237 -0.50 -3.88 13.13
N GLY A 238 -0.80 -3.68 11.84
CA GLY A 238 0.09 -4.02 10.74
C GLY A 238 1.34 -3.15 10.71
N ARG A 239 2.50 -3.79 10.54
CA ARG A 239 3.81 -3.13 10.45
C ARG A 239 4.59 -3.61 9.24
N ILE A 240 5.13 -2.67 8.47
CA ILE A 240 6.01 -2.93 7.34
C ILE A 240 7.30 -2.13 7.53
N GLU A 241 8.42 -2.83 7.62
CA GLU A 241 9.77 -2.26 7.63
C GLU A 241 10.59 -2.91 6.53
N CYS A 242 10.83 -2.17 5.45
CA CYS A 242 11.48 -2.69 4.26
C CYS A 242 12.27 -1.61 3.50
N GLN A 243 13.04 -2.02 2.49
CA GLN A 243 13.73 -1.07 1.60
C GLN A 243 12.72 -0.39 0.66
N LYS A 244 11.80 -1.20 0.10
CA LYS A 244 10.82 -0.73 -0.88
C LYS A 244 9.47 -1.39 -0.65
N ALA A 245 8.40 -0.59 -0.67
CA ALA A 245 7.01 -1.06 -0.65
C ALA A 245 6.25 -0.53 -1.86
N ASP A 246 5.71 -1.42 -2.67
CA ASP A 246 4.86 -1.07 -3.82
C ASP A 246 3.44 -1.59 -3.55
N PHE A 247 2.45 -0.71 -3.54
CA PHE A 247 1.06 -1.07 -3.35
C PHE A 247 0.25 -0.76 -4.61
N LYS A 248 -0.48 -1.76 -5.12
CA LYS A 248 -1.33 -1.63 -6.30
C LYS A 248 -2.72 -2.18 -5.98
N SER A 249 -3.70 -1.29 -5.90
CA SER A 249 -5.09 -1.71 -5.75
C SER A 249 -6.06 -0.61 -6.14
N ASN A 250 -7.26 -0.97 -6.62
CA ASN A 250 -8.31 0.02 -6.87
C ASN A 250 -8.56 0.91 -5.64
N ARG A 251 -8.50 0.32 -4.44
CA ARG A 251 -8.62 1.03 -3.18
C ARG A 251 -7.61 0.50 -2.15
N ILE A 252 -6.85 1.40 -1.55
CA ILE A 252 -5.87 1.14 -0.49
C ILE A 252 -6.37 1.88 0.76
N ILE A 253 -6.66 1.16 1.83
CA ILE A 253 -7.02 1.73 3.13
C ILE A 253 -5.84 1.56 4.09
N ILE A 254 -5.40 2.66 4.71
CA ILE A 254 -4.33 2.67 5.71
C ILE A 254 -4.89 3.20 7.03
N ASP A 255 -5.25 2.29 7.93
CA ASP A 255 -5.82 2.62 9.24
C ASP A 255 -4.77 2.40 10.32
N GLY A 256 -3.94 3.40 10.64
CA GLY A 256 -3.03 3.35 11.80
C GLY A 256 -1.83 2.41 11.68
N SER A 257 -1.67 1.68 10.57
CA SER A 257 -0.51 0.82 10.31
C SER A 257 0.79 1.63 10.23
N SER A 258 1.89 1.11 10.78
CA SER A 258 3.21 1.73 10.64
C SER A 258 3.95 1.18 9.42
N ILE A 259 4.09 2.00 8.40
CA ILE A 259 4.92 1.70 7.22
C ILE A 259 6.19 2.54 7.33
N GLN A 260 7.35 1.87 7.28
CA GLN A 260 8.68 2.48 7.20
C GLN A 260 9.42 1.87 6.02
N SER A 261 9.65 2.68 4.98
CA SER A 261 10.36 2.25 3.78
C SER A 261 11.17 3.38 3.17
N GLU A 262 12.32 3.06 2.55
CA GLU A 262 13.12 4.05 1.82
C GLU A 262 12.42 4.53 0.53
N ALA A 263 11.59 3.66 -0.06
CA ALA A 263 10.79 3.98 -1.23
C ALA A 263 9.38 3.38 -1.12
N ILE A 264 8.34 4.19 -1.35
CA ILE A 264 6.95 3.74 -1.35
C ILE A 264 6.30 4.13 -2.67
N SER A 265 5.79 3.19 -3.44
CA SER A 265 4.94 3.50 -4.60
C SER A 265 3.52 3.04 -4.34
N MET A 266 2.54 3.81 -4.79
CA MET A 266 1.13 3.42 -4.71
C MET A 266 0.43 3.65 -6.05
N GLU A 267 -0.47 2.74 -6.42
CA GLU A 267 -1.32 2.88 -7.59
C GLU A 267 -2.76 2.59 -7.19
N GLY A 268 -3.64 3.58 -7.38
CA GLY A 268 -5.07 3.56 -7.06
C GLY A 268 -5.47 4.47 -5.90
N THR A 269 -6.70 4.36 -5.41
CA THR A 269 -7.27 5.33 -4.44
C THR A 269 -6.74 5.07 -3.04
N LEU A 270 -6.11 6.06 -2.41
CA LEU A 270 -5.71 5.96 -1.00
C LEU A 270 -6.83 6.49 -0.09
N ALA A 271 -7.20 5.73 0.94
CA ALA A 271 -8.15 6.14 1.96
C ALA A 271 -7.66 5.78 3.38
N GLY A 272 -8.24 6.39 4.40
CA GLY A 272 -7.87 6.13 5.81
C GLY A 272 -8.29 7.26 6.75
N ASP A 273 -8.17 7.05 8.05
CA ASP A 273 -8.40 8.12 9.03
C ASP A 273 -7.20 9.08 9.06
N GLN A 274 -6.05 8.63 9.52
CA GLN A 274 -4.83 9.45 9.58
C GLN A 274 -3.72 8.82 8.74
N VAL A 275 -3.27 9.54 7.71
CA VAL A 275 -2.14 9.16 6.84
C VAL A 275 -0.99 10.14 7.02
N ARG A 276 0.23 9.62 7.14
CA ARG A 276 1.46 10.42 7.22
C ARG A 276 2.49 9.94 6.20
N ILE A 277 2.90 10.83 5.30
CA ILE A 277 4.00 10.65 4.35
C ILE A 277 5.27 11.19 5.01
N ARG A 278 6.20 10.33 5.39
CA ARG A 278 7.41 10.71 6.13
C ARG A 278 8.45 11.36 5.20
N LYS A 279 9.43 12.07 5.79
CA LYS A 279 10.45 12.86 5.08
C LYS A 279 11.17 12.15 3.92
N HIS A 280 11.38 10.85 4.03
CA HIS A 280 12.14 10.06 3.05
C HIS A 280 11.25 9.34 2.03
N GLU A 281 9.93 9.47 2.16
CA GLU A 281 8.97 8.78 1.30
C GLU A 281 8.60 9.65 0.11
N LYS A 282 8.48 9.02 -1.07
CA LYS A 282 7.95 9.64 -2.29
C LYS A 282 6.72 8.89 -2.77
N TRP A 283 5.53 9.43 -2.54
CA TRP A 283 4.28 8.77 -2.94
C TRP A 283 3.81 9.28 -4.30
N ASN A 284 3.28 8.38 -5.13
CA ASN A 284 2.73 8.72 -6.44
C ASN A 284 1.23 8.41 -6.49
N ASN A 285 0.37 9.26 -5.96
CA ASN A 285 -1.06 8.97 -5.89
C ASN A 285 -1.93 10.16 -6.33
N PRO A 286 -2.71 10.03 -7.41
CA PRO A 286 -3.58 11.09 -7.90
C PRO A 286 -4.90 11.24 -7.12
N LEU A 287 -5.35 10.24 -6.35
CA LEU A 287 -6.63 10.31 -5.62
C LEU A 287 -6.48 9.89 -4.16
N ILE A 288 -6.70 10.83 -3.25
CA ILE A 288 -6.55 10.65 -1.80
C ILE A 288 -7.84 11.04 -1.09
N GLU A 289 -8.36 10.14 -0.25
CA GLU A 289 -9.61 10.27 0.50
C GLU A 289 -9.41 9.95 1.99
N VAL A 290 -8.82 10.90 2.74
CA VAL A 290 -8.44 10.68 4.13
C VAL A 290 -8.99 11.75 5.06
N ASN A 291 -9.20 11.44 6.33
CA ASN A 291 -9.63 12.47 7.29
C ASN A 291 -8.48 13.47 7.54
N THR A 292 -7.29 12.97 7.90
CA THR A 292 -6.08 13.76 8.12
C THR A 292 -4.91 13.25 7.26
N LEU A 293 -4.33 14.12 6.45
CA LEU A 293 -3.09 13.88 5.70
C LEU A 293 -1.96 14.75 6.23
N ILE A 294 -0.83 14.14 6.62
CA ILE A 294 0.40 14.83 7.01
C ILE A 294 1.48 14.52 5.99
N VAL A 295 2.06 15.54 5.36
CA VAL A 295 3.10 15.40 4.34
C VAL A 295 4.40 16.01 4.84
N GLU A 296 5.39 15.16 5.12
CA GLU A 296 6.76 15.53 5.48
C GLU A 296 7.76 15.15 4.38
N GLY A 297 7.41 14.18 3.53
CA GLY A 297 8.16 13.76 2.34
C GLY A 297 7.62 14.39 1.05
N THR A 298 7.68 13.63 -0.05
CA THR A 298 7.18 14.08 -1.36
C THR A 298 5.94 13.31 -1.78
N LEU A 299 4.91 14.01 -2.20
CA LEU A 299 3.76 13.46 -2.90
C LEU A 299 3.73 14.05 -4.32
N ASP A 300 3.89 13.19 -5.32
CA ASP A 300 4.06 13.57 -6.73
C ASP A 300 3.02 12.82 -7.58
N THR A 301 2.00 13.51 -8.07
CA THR A 301 0.92 12.85 -8.82
C THR A 301 1.26 12.60 -10.29
N GLY A 302 2.50 12.89 -10.70
CA GLY A 302 2.98 12.59 -12.04
C GLY A 302 2.27 13.42 -13.11
N GLN A 303 1.61 12.74 -14.05
CA GLN A 303 0.90 13.36 -15.18
C GLN A 303 -0.62 13.47 -14.96
N ASP A 304 -1.12 12.88 -13.88
CA ASP A 304 -2.54 12.85 -13.55
C ASP A 304 -2.91 13.97 -12.58
N ASP A 305 -4.10 14.51 -12.73
CA ASP A 305 -4.65 15.52 -11.82
C ASP A 305 -4.75 14.96 -10.40
N ALA A 306 -4.31 15.75 -9.43
CA ALA A 306 -4.31 15.39 -8.03
C ALA A 306 -5.63 15.81 -7.37
N ILE A 307 -6.39 14.86 -6.84
CA ILE A 307 -7.63 15.07 -6.10
C ILE A 307 -7.43 14.66 -4.65
N PHE A 308 -7.59 15.64 -3.76
CA PHE A 308 -7.44 15.51 -2.32
C PHE A 308 -8.77 15.76 -1.64
N ASN A 309 -9.45 14.68 -1.26
CA ASN A 309 -10.63 14.71 -0.41
C ASN A 309 -10.14 14.58 1.05
N VAL A 310 -9.97 15.70 1.74
CA VAL A 310 -9.38 15.76 3.10
C VAL A 310 -10.14 16.67 4.05
N ASN A 311 -10.13 16.37 5.35
CA ASN A 311 -10.57 17.33 6.37
C ASN A 311 -9.38 18.15 6.91
N GLU A 312 -8.25 17.52 7.19
CA GLU A 312 -7.02 18.23 7.56
C GLU A 312 -5.86 17.82 6.67
N LEU A 313 -5.22 18.80 6.03
CA LEU A 313 -3.95 18.62 5.33
C LEU A 313 -2.88 19.44 6.04
N VAL A 314 -1.80 18.78 6.46
CA VAL A 314 -0.60 19.42 7.00
C VAL A 314 0.57 19.15 6.08
N VAL A 315 1.08 20.18 5.41
CA VAL A 315 2.34 20.10 4.67
C VAL A 315 3.43 20.66 5.58
N ALA A 316 4.26 19.78 6.13
CA ALA A 316 5.36 20.17 7.01
C ALA A 316 6.46 20.90 6.23
N MET A 317 7.44 21.46 6.94
CA MET A 317 8.54 22.23 6.34
C MET A 317 9.33 21.48 5.26
N THR A 318 9.50 20.17 5.42
CA THR A 318 10.18 19.32 4.43
C THR A 318 9.22 18.70 3.42
N GLY A 319 7.92 18.89 3.63
CA GLY A 319 6.84 18.33 2.83
C GLY A 319 6.72 18.99 1.47
N ARG A 320 6.44 18.19 0.45
CA ARG A 320 6.29 18.64 -0.93
C ARG A 320 5.11 17.94 -1.59
N ILE A 321 4.17 18.71 -2.15
CA ILE A 321 3.10 18.22 -3.02
C ILE A 321 3.31 18.78 -4.43
N VAL A 322 3.30 17.92 -5.45
CA VAL A 322 3.47 18.29 -6.86
C VAL A 322 2.45 17.57 -7.73
N GLY A 323 1.85 18.29 -8.69
CA GLY A 323 0.97 17.71 -9.71
C GLY A 323 0.73 18.64 -10.89
N PRO A 324 0.08 18.18 -11.97
CA PRO A 324 -0.33 19.02 -13.10
C PRO A 324 -1.42 19.98 -12.67
N ASN A 325 -2.61 19.50 -12.30
CA ASN A 325 -3.61 20.26 -11.54
C ASN A 325 -3.80 19.65 -10.15
N ILE A 326 -4.14 20.48 -9.17
CA ILE A 326 -4.37 20.05 -7.80
C ILE A 326 -5.75 20.55 -7.35
N ILE A 327 -6.57 19.64 -6.84
CA ILE A 327 -7.94 19.89 -6.42
C ILE A 327 -8.07 19.46 -4.96
N PHE A 328 -8.33 20.40 -4.07
CA PHE A 328 -8.63 20.14 -2.67
C PHE A 328 -10.13 20.24 -2.42
N GLN A 329 -10.71 19.20 -1.85
CA GLN A 329 -12.12 19.12 -1.48
C GLN A 329 -12.25 18.57 -0.08
N ARG A 330 -13.35 18.94 0.60
CA ARG A 330 -13.61 18.46 1.94
C ARG A 330 -13.98 16.98 1.91
N TYR A 331 -13.32 16.19 2.75
CA TYR A 331 -13.72 14.80 2.95
C TYR A 331 -15.05 14.73 3.72
N THR A 332 -16.10 14.22 3.07
CA THR A 332 -17.42 14.08 3.70
C THR A 332 -17.78 12.60 3.81
N LYS A 333 -17.62 12.02 5.00
CA LYS A 333 -18.43 10.85 5.40
C LYS A 333 -19.77 11.37 5.93
N GLU A 334 -20.87 10.65 5.66
CA GLU A 334 -22.25 11.06 5.96
C GLU A 334 -22.48 11.49 7.43
N GLU A 335 -21.61 11.11 8.37
CA GLU A 335 -21.78 11.32 9.81
C GLU A 335 -20.98 12.49 10.43
N GLU A 336 -20.00 13.11 9.73
CA GLU A 336 -19.09 14.09 10.36
C GLU A 336 -19.09 15.48 9.70
N LYS A 337 -20.24 16.15 9.70
CA LYS A 337 -20.36 17.55 9.21
C LYS A 337 -19.70 18.61 10.12
N LYS A 338 -19.09 18.23 11.25
CA LYS A 338 -18.60 19.15 12.29
C LYS A 338 -17.07 19.37 12.33
N ALA A 339 -16.27 18.56 11.66
CA ALA A 339 -14.81 18.74 11.64
C ALA A 339 -14.40 20.02 10.88
N LYS A 340 -13.41 20.76 11.40
CA LYS A 340 -12.84 21.92 10.71
C LYS A 340 -12.04 21.44 9.51
N ALA A 341 -12.46 21.81 8.31
CA ALA A 341 -11.73 21.52 7.08
C ALA A 341 -10.62 22.57 6.87
N VAL A 342 -9.35 22.16 6.82
CA VAL A 342 -8.19 23.07 6.78
C VAL A 342 -6.98 22.49 6.05
N ILE A 343 -6.29 23.36 5.32
CA ILE A 343 -4.97 23.15 4.73
C ILE A 343 -3.98 24.04 5.48
N ARG A 344 -3.00 23.42 6.14
CA ARG A 344 -1.88 24.05 6.83
C ARG A 344 -0.62 23.80 6.03
N ASN A 345 -0.16 24.80 5.29
CA ASN A 345 1.03 24.69 4.47
C ASN A 345 2.21 25.40 5.10
N ASN A 346 3.23 24.64 5.52
CA ASN A 346 4.54 25.15 5.92
C ASN A 346 5.67 24.64 5.02
N GLY A 347 5.34 23.92 3.95
CA GLY A 347 6.29 23.37 2.98
C GLY A 347 5.97 23.85 1.58
N TYR A 348 6.03 22.94 0.60
CA TYR A 348 5.85 23.28 -0.81
C TYR A 348 4.61 22.63 -1.41
N ILE A 349 3.74 23.43 -2.04
CA ILE A 349 2.65 22.94 -2.90
C ILE A 349 2.83 23.55 -4.29
N GLY A 350 3.10 22.71 -5.30
CA GLY A 350 3.37 23.15 -6.67
C GLY A 350 2.47 22.48 -7.70
N SER A 351 1.82 23.29 -8.53
CA SER A 351 1.01 22.82 -9.66
C SER A 351 1.58 23.37 -10.97
N GLY A 352 1.69 22.52 -12.00
CA GLY A 352 2.01 22.95 -13.36
C GLY A 352 0.87 23.69 -14.09
N GLY A 353 -0.33 23.64 -13.50
CA GLY A 353 -1.59 24.18 -13.98
C GLY A 353 -2.33 24.88 -12.85
N LYS A 354 -3.52 24.38 -12.52
CA LYS A 354 -4.44 25.03 -11.59
C LYS A 354 -4.47 24.38 -10.22
N ILE A 355 -4.53 25.19 -9.17
CA ILE A 355 -4.91 24.78 -7.80
C ILE A 355 -6.35 25.22 -7.55
N THR A 356 -7.24 24.27 -7.25
CA THR A 356 -8.64 24.53 -6.89
C THR A 356 -8.90 24.08 -5.45
N THR A 357 -9.65 24.86 -4.68
CA THR A 357 -10.02 24.50 -3.30
C THR A 357 -11.48 24.81 -2.99
N ASN A 358 -12.22 23.81 -2.49
CA ASN A 358 -13.64 23.95 -2.16
C ASN A 358 -13.90 23.55 -0.71
N ASP A 359 -14.36 24.50 0.11
CA ASP A 359 -14.74 24.30 1.52
C ASP A 359 -13.57 23.87 2.45
N LEU A 360 -12.32 24.24 2.13
CA LEU A 360 -11.18 24.13 3.06
C LEU A 360 -10.58 25.50 3.37
N ASN A 361 -10.36 25.76 4.66
CA ASN A 361 -9.63 26.95 5.08
C ASN A 361 -8.16 26.84 4.72
N TRP A 362 -7.54 27.95 4.34
CA TRP A 362 -6.11 28.01 4.03
C TRP A 362 -5.34 28.73 5.13
N ILE A 363 -4.25 28.10 5.58
CA ILE A 363 -3.26 28.69 6.46
C ILE A 363 -1.88 28.41 5.86
N ILE A 364 -1.33 29.38 5.14
CA ILE A 364 0.03 29.33 4.60
C ILE A 364 0.94 29.98 5.63
N GLN A 365 1.83 29.18 6.21
CA GLN A 365 2.77 29.58 7.25
C GLN A 365 4.05 30.20 6.64
N GLU A 366 4.96 30.66 7.49
CA GLU A 366 6.16 31.42 7.09
C GLU A 366 7.03 30.71 6.06
N ASN A 367 7.23 29.38 6.18
CA ASN A 367 7.99 28.60 5.20
C ASN A 367 7.10 28.03 4.08
N GLY A 368 5.79 28.29 4.15
CA GLY A 368 4.82 27.83 3.16
C GLY A 368 5.04 28.51 1.82
N TYR A 369 5.16 27.70 0.78
CA TYR A 369 5.34 28.15 -0.59
C TYR A 369 4.32 27.48 -1.50
N VAL A 370 3.53 28.27 -2.22
CA VAL A 370 2.52 27.82 -3.18
C VAL A 370 2.89 28.33 -4.56
N ARG A 371 2.95 27.45 -5.57
CA ARG A 371 3.23 27.83 -6.96
C ARG A 371 2.26 27.20 -7.93
N CYS A 372 1.64 27.99 -8.79
CA CYS A 372 0.70 27.50 -9.81
C CYS A 372 0.58 28.46 -11.00
N LYS A 373 -0.13 28.04 -12.05
CA LYS A 373 -0.59 28.97 -13.10
C LYS A 373 -1.82 29.74 -12.63
N GLU A 374 -2.79 29.03 -12.07
CA GLU A 374 -4.02 29.61 -11.55
C GLU A 374 -4.35 29.08 -10.16
N MET A 375 -4.87 29.93 -9.29
CA MET A 375 -5.43 29.53 -8.00
C MET A 375 -6.89 29.95 -7.91
N GLN A 376 -7.79 29.02 -7.60
CA GLN A 376 -9.20 29.32 -7.41
C GLN A 376 -9.73 28.68 -6.13
N GLY A 377 -10.58 29.39 -5.39
CA GLY A 377 -11.09 28.82 -4.15
C GLY A 377 -12.25 29.55 -3.51
N VAL A 378 -13.10 28.77 -2.84
CA VAL A 378 -14.13 29.25 -1.93
C VAL A 378 -13.89 28.62 -0.56
N CYS A 379 -13.64 29.46 0.45
CA CYS A 379 -13.33 29.01 1.81
C CYS A 379 -13.92 29.95 2.86
N LYS A 380 -13.84 29.61 4.15
CA LYS A 380 -14.24 30.56 5.21
C LYS A 380 -13.09 31.47 5.58
N LYS A 381 -11.89 30.91 5.74
CA LYS A 381 -10.70 31.63 6.14
C LYS A 381 -9.56 31.38 5.17
N PHE A 382 -8.95 32.46 4.69
CA PHE A 382 -7.71 32.44 3.93
C PHE A 382 -6.65 33.27 4.64
N GLN A 383 -5.60 32.63 5.14
CA GLN A 383 -4.49 33.30 5.82
C GLN A 383 -3.17 33.00 5.11
N ASN A 384 -2.45 34.05 4.75
CA ASN A 384 -1.12 33.97 4.20
C ASN A 384 -0.08 34.63 5.13
N VAL A 385 1.04 33.94 5.33
CA VAL A 385 2.26 34.41 5.98
C VAL A 385 3.50 34.07 5.14
N GLY A 386 3.34 33.21 4.12
CA GLY A 386 4.43 32.73 3.27
C GLY A 386 4.38 33.30 1.87
N VAL A 387 4.80 32.49 0.89
CA VAL A 387 4.94 32.90 -0.51
C VAL A 387 3.88 32.22 -1.39
N ILE A 388 3.20 33.02 -2.21
CA ILE A 388 2.32 32.54 -3.27
C ILE A 388 2.85 33.07 -4.60
N GLU A 389 3.16 32.19 -5.55
CA GLU A 389 3.62 32.51 -6.91
C GLU A 389 2.62 32.02 -7.95
N VAL A 390 2.01 32.95 -8.69
CA VAL A 390 0.95 32.63 -9.66
C VAL A 390 1.17 33.34 -11.00
N SER A 391 1.19 32.60 -12.09
CA SER A 391 1.57 33.17 -13.40
C SER A 391 0.41 33.70 -14.25
N GLN A 392 -0.83 33.20 -14.07
CA GLN A 392 -1.99 33.60 -14.87
C GLN A 392 -3.08 34.30 -14.06
N GLY A 393 -3.41 33.80 -12.86
CA GLY A 393 -4.32 34.56 -12.00
C GLY A 393 -4.80 33.85 -10.73
N VAL A 394 -5.39 34.64 -9.84
CA VAL A 394 -5.94 34.17 -8.55
C VAL A 394 -7.36 34.67 -8.40
N ASN A 395 -8.27 33.79 -7.99
CA ASN A 395 -9.62 34.13 -7.60
C ASN A 395 -9.98 33.39 -6.29
N ILE A 396 -9.96 34.12 -5.17
CA ILE A 396 -10.29 33.57 -3.85
C ILE A 396 -11.47 34.32 -3.27
N GLN A 397 -12.53 33.58 -2.94
CA GLN A 397 -13.67 34.07 -2.17
C GLN A 397 -13.61 33.50 -0.75
N ALA A 398 -13.65 34.36 0.27
CA ALA A 398 -13.64 33.95 1.66
C ALA A 398 -14.49 34.81 2.60
N GLU A 399 -14.81 34.32 3.80
CA GLU A 399 -15.45 35.16 4.84
C GLU A 399 -14.42 36.11 5.49
N ASN A 400 -13.16 35.67 5.61
CA ASN A 400 -12.04 36.48 6.09
C ASN A 400 -10.75 36.15 5.30
N ILE A 401 -10.07 37.20 4.83
CA ILE A 401 -8.76 37.13 4.19
C ILE A 401 -7.74 37.93 5.01
N LEU A 402 -6.64 37.28 5.39
CA LEU A 402 -5.55 37.88 6.17
C LEU A 402 -4.20 37.70 5.47
N PHE A 403 -3.49 38.81 5.26
CA PHE A 403 -2.10 38.84 4.83
C PHE A 403 -1.21 39.48 5.91
N ASN A 404 -0.39 38.66 6.58
CA ASN A 404 0.56 39.12 7.59
C ASN A 404 1.78 39.82 6.99
N GLU A 405 2.62 40.44 7.82
CA GLU A 405 3.81 41.21 7.41
C GLU A 405 4.77 40.44 6.49
N ALA A 406 5.00 39.15 6.80
CA ALA A 406 5.87 38.26 6.03
C ALA A 406 5.25 37.74 4.71
N SER A 407 4.00 38.10 4.41
CA SER A 407 3.31 37.63 3.20
C SER A 407 3.99 38.13 1.93
N HIS A 408 4.20 37.24 0.98
CA HIS A 408 4.68 37.56 -0.36
C HIS A 408 3.78 36.97 -1.44
N LEU A 409 3.39 37.81 -2.39
CA LEU A 409 2.59 37.46 -3.56
C LEU A 409 3.37 37.85 -4.82
N LYS A 410 3.78 36.85 -5.61
CA LYS A 410 4.50 37.03 -6.88
C LYS A 410 3.57 36.69 -8.03
N MET A 411 3.28 37.67 -8.88
CA MET A 411 2.22 37.52 -9.90
C MET A 411 2.53 38.18 -11.22
N ASN A 412 2.07 37.54 -12.31
CA ASN A 412 2.13 38.07 -13.67
C ASN A 412 0.74 38.27 -14.33
N GLY A 413 -0.37 38.00 -13.62
CA GLY A 413 -1.73 38.02 -14.17
C GLY A 413 -2.78 38.72 -13.31
N GLU A 414 -4.06 38.44 -13.55
CA GLU A 414 -5.19 39.08 -12.84
C GLU A 414 -5.43 38.45 -11.46
N CYS A 415 -5.79 39.28 -10.48
CA CYS A 415 -5.99 38.85 -9.11
C CYS A 415 -7.29 39.41 -8.54
N GLU A 416 -8.18 38.54 -8.07
CA GLU A 416 -9.41 38.88 -7.38
C GLU A 416 -9.46 38.17 -6.01
N PHE A 417 -9.60 38.97 -4.96
CA PHE A 417 -9.82 38.51 -3.59
C PHE A 417 -11.12 39.12 -3.09
N GLU A 418 -12.11 38.31 -2.78
CA GLU A 418 -13.42 38.74 -2.33
C GLU A 418 -13.68 38.25 -0.91
N ALA A 419 -13.92 39.18 0.01
CA ALA A 419 -14.34 38.86 1.37
C ALA A 419 -15.05 40.03 2.03
N PRO A 420 -15.99 39.81 2.96
CA PRO A 420 -16.56 40.88 3.77
C PRO A 420 -15.49 41.75 4.46
N ILE A 421 -14.43 41.11 4.97
CA ILE A 421 -13.31 41.73 5.70
C ILE A 421 -11.98 41.25 5.10
N ILE A 422 -11.09 42.19 4.79
CA ILE A 422 -9.71 41.92 4.37
C ILE A 422 -8.73 42.69 5.26
N GLU A 423 -7.79 41.96 5.86
CA GLU A 423 -6.76 42.48 6.77
C GLU A 423 -5.37 42.41 6.10
N LEU A 424 -4.71 43.56 5.97
CA LEU A 424 -3.43 43.69 5.28
C LEU A 424 -2.36 44.31 6.20
N PHE A 425 -1.34 43.53 6.53
CA PHE A 425 -0.21 43.95 7.35
C PHE A 425 1.10 44.14 6.55
N SER A 426 1.31 43.42 5.43
CA SER A 426 2.58 43.47 4.70
C SER A 426 2.81 44.75 3.87
N PRO A 427 3.92 45.48 4.06
CA PRO A 427 4.29 46.59 3.19
C PRO A 427 4.85 46.16 1.82
N HIS A 428 5.08 44.86 1.60
CA HIS A 428 5.78 44.32 0.43
C HIS A 428 4.99 43.22 -0.29
N LEU A 429 3.66 43.25 -0.18
CA LEU A 429 2.82 42.15 -0.64
C LEU A 429 3.10 41.74 -2.09
N CYS A 430 3.34 42.68 -3.01
CA CYS A 430 3.53 42.37 -4.42
C CYS A 430 4.93 42.74 -4.91
N LYS A 431 5.69 41.76 -5.40
CA LYS A 431 6.90 42.00 -6.21
C LYS A 431 6.59 41.67 -7.67
N LEU A 432 6.54 42.70 -8.53
CA LEU A 432 6.29 42.58 -9.97
C LEU A 432 7.57 42.13 -10.66
N ASP A 433 7.51 41.02 -11.40
CA ASP A 433 8.70 40.47 -12.07
C ASP A 433 8.87 40.91 -13.53
N ASN A 434 7.90 41.57 -14.16
CA ASN A 434 8.08 42.23 -15.48
C ASN A 434 6.91 43.15 -15.86
N LYS A 435 7.09 43.93 -16.94
CA LYS A 435 6.25 45.04 -17.49
C LYS A 435 4.76 44.75 -17.81
N GLN A 436 4.10 43.78 -17.20
CA GLN A 436 2.68 43.48 -17.42
C GLN A 436 1.79 44.21 -16.40
N LYS A 437 0.60 44.64 -16.85
CA LYS A 437 -0.40 45.33 -16.03
C LYS A 437 -0.98 44.36 -15.01
N LEU A 438 -0.61 44.52 -13.74
CA LEU A 438 -1.27 43.86 -12.62
C LEU A 438 -2.59 44.57 -12.33
N SER A 439 -3.70 43.83 -12.34
CA SER A 439 -4.99 44.27 -11.79
C SER A 439 -5.24 43.44 -10.54
N VAL A 440 -5.13 44.07 -9.37
CA VAL A 440 -5.56 43.45 -8.10
C VAL A 440 -6.87 44.09 -7.70
N LYS A 441 -7.92 43.29 -7.71
CA LYS A 441 -9.25 43.68 -7.28
C LYS A 441 -9.52 43.05 -5.92
N PHE A 442 -9.55 43.89 -4.90
CA PHE A 442 -10.12 43.50 -3.62
C PHE A 442 -11.59 43.89 -3.61
N CYS A 443 -12.46 42.94 -3.29
CA CYS A 443 -13.89 43.12 -3.19
C CYS A 443 -14.30 42.93 -1.72
N ALA A 444 -14.26 44.00 -0.93
CA ALA A 444 -14.63 43.96 0.49
C ALA A 444 -15.54 45.10 0.93
N LYS A 445 -16.37 44.81 1.94
CA LYS A 445 -17.20 45.82 2.62
C LYS A 445 -16.37 46.65 3.60
N GLU A 446 -15.41 46.01 4.27
CA GLU A 446 -14.51 46.66 5.22
C GLU A 446 -13.05 46.27 4.95
N TYR A 447 -12.16 47.26 5.03
CA TYR A 447 -10.71 47.08 4.90
C TYR A 447 -10.01 47.52 6.18
N ILE A 448 -9.15 46.67 6.70
CA ILE A 448 -8.27 46.99 7.82
C ILE A 448 -6.84 47.01 7.30
N LEU A 449 -6.28 48.22 7.17
CA LEU A 449 -4.92 48.45 6.69
C LEU A 449 -4.03 48.80 7.88
N HIS A 450 -2.96 48.03 8.06
CA HIS A 450 -1.99 48.25 9.13
C HIS A 450 -0.64 48.79 8.62
N SER A 451 -0.42 48.86 7.30
CA SER A 451 0.77 49.45 6.68
C SER A 451 0.43 50.41 5.54
N GLN A 452 1.42 51.20 5.09
CA GLN A 452 1.26 52.12 3.95
C GLN A 452 1.25 51.34 2.64
N TRP A 453 0.08 51.18 2.04
CA TRP A 453 -0.07 50.55 0.72
C TRP A 453 -0.26 51.61 -0.37
N HIS A 454 0.48 51.49 -1.46
CA HIS A 454 0.27 52.29 -2.66
C HIS A 454 -0.66 51.57 -3.63
N PHE A 455 -1.97 51.74 -3.44
CA PHE A 455 -2.96 51.33 -4.44
C PHE A 455 -3.11 52.40 -5.51
N LYS A 456 -2.99 52.02 -6.79
CA LYS A 456 -3.49 52.83 -7.92
C LYS A 456 -4.86 52.29 -8.32
N PRO A 457 -5.97 52.85 -7.81
CA PRO A 457 -7.30 52.39 -8.21
C PRO A 457 -7.55 52.67 -9.70
N GLN A 458 -8.12 51.69 -10.41
CA GLN A 458 -8.79 51.96 -11.69
C GLN A 458 -10.22 52.41 -11.43
N LYS A 459 -10.65 53.39 -12.23
CA LYS A 459 -11.89 54.17 -12.07
C LYS A 459 -13.15 53.30 -12.07
N ASN A 460 -14.04 53.70 -11.16
CA ASN A 460 -15.47 53.43 -11.04
C ASN A 460 -15.83 52.28 -10.07
N ASP A 461 -16.62 52.66 -9.07
CA ASP A 461 -17.23 51.89 -7.97
C ASP A 461 -16.33 51.54 -6.77
N PHE A 462 -16.06 52.55 -5.93
CA PHE A 462 -15.56 52.33 -4.56
C PHE A 462 -16.46 53.03 -3.55
N ASN A 463 -17.10 52.25 -2.69
CA ASN A 463 -17.79 52.68 -1.46
C ASN A 463 -17.14 51.95 -0.27
N CYS A 464 -15.80 52.01 -0.19
CA CYS A 464 -15.04 51.29 0.83
C CYS A 464 -14.74 52.20 2.03
N LYS A 465 -15.08 51.72 3.23
CA LYS A 465 -14.62 52.33 4.49
C LYS A 465 -13.24 51.78 4.84
N PHE A 466 -12.24 52.64 4.79
CA PHE A 466 -10.92 52.35 5.33
C PHE A 466 -10.94 52.59 6.83
N ARG A 467 -10.60 51.57 7.63
CA ARG A 467 -10.32 51.76 9.05
C ARG A 467 -8.82 51.63 9.26
N TYR A 468 -8.15 52.77 9.35
CA TYR A 468 -6.74 52.82 9.71
C TYR A 468 -6.65 52.62 11.22
N MET A 469 -6.01 51.54 11.67
CA MET A 469 -5.72 51.33 13.09
C MET A 469 -4.24 51.64 13.32
N HIS A 470 -3.98 52.74 14.03
CA HIS A 470 -2.65 53.21 14.42
C HIS A 470 -2.02 52.33 15.49
#